data_AF-A0A6C0HG07-F1
#
_entry.id   AF-A0A6C0HG07-F1
#
_cell.length_a   1.000
_cell.length_b   1.000
_cell.length_c   1.000
_cell.angle_alpha   90.00
_cell.angle_beta   90.00
_cell.angle_gamma   90.00
#
_symmetry.space_group_name_H-M   'P 1'
#
loop_
_entity.id
_entity.type
_entity.pdbx_description
1 polymer ?
#
loop_
_entity_poly.entity_id
_entity_poly.type
_entity_poly.pdbx_seq_one_letter_code
_entity_poly.pdbx_strand_id
1 'polypeptide(L)'
;MCININSYIYIHLTRRVYIDKIDLINYININSIINKSIYIKLLNYLIKMIKYNMLVYFIQHLILKRQKQTANGKDLKFNHMCVIVTKKGVPLSYGHNVYDSKNQITEHAEEMALRILIENRERVYSKKKPLYLIVARTNGYNSKPCSRCLALIEKHSHIINIRHVCYSHEEELDGLKTDKLKNLMTEDPFISSYTRKFCASMRKSKK
;
A
#
# COMPACT_ATOMS: atom_id res chain seq x y z
N MET A 1 -18.24 -33.11 -19.22
CA MET A 1 -17.22 -32.16 -18.70
C MET A 1 -17.91 -30.84 -18.40
N CYS A 2 -18.24 -30.57 -17.13
CA CYS A 2 -18.83 -29.30 -16.72
C CYS A 2 -17.72 -28.25 -16.59
N ILE A 3 -17.58 -27.38 -17.59
CA ILE A 3 -16.72 -26.21 -17.47
C ILE A 3 -17.34 -25.30 -16.42
N ASN A 4 -16.65 -25.11 -15.31
CA ASN A 4 -17.07 -24.25 -14.21
C ASN A 4 -17.19 -22.81 -14.73
N ILE A 5 -18.43 -22.32 -14.87
CA ILE A 5 -18.76 -20.99 -15.40
C ILE A 5 -18.02 -19.87 -14.66
N ASN A 6 -17.70 -20.06 -13.37
CA ASN A 6 -16.93 -19.10 -12.58
C ASN A 6 -15.49 -18.93 -13.10
N SER A 7 -14.88 -20.00 -13.62
CA SER A 7 -13.52 -19.97 -14.17
C SER A 7 -13.47 -19.27 -15.52
N TYR A 8 -14.52 -19.41 -16.34
CA TYR A 8 -14.64 -18.75 -17.64
C TYR A 8 -14.86 -17.23 -17.50
N ILE A 9 -15.66 -16.82 -16.51
CA ILE A 9 -15.90 -15.41 -16.16
C ILE A 9 -14.61 -14.75 -15.63
N TYR A 10 -13.84 -15.47 -14.80
CA TYR A 10 -12.57 -14.97 -14.26
C TYR A 10 -11.56 -14.69 -15.38
N ILE A 11 -11.36 -15.63 -16.30
CA ILE A 11 -10.40 -15.51 -17.41
C ILE A 11 -10.82 -14.42 -18.41
N HIS A 12 -12.11 -14.28 -18.70
CA HIS A 12 -12.59 -13.23 -19.60
C HIS A 12 -12.53 -11.84 -18.99
N LEU A 13 -12.79 -11.67 -17.69
CA LEU A 13 -12.70 -10.37 -17.02
C LEU A 13 -11.25 -9.90 -16.83
N THR A 14 -10.31 -10.81 -16.54
CA THR A 14 -8.89 -10.46 -16.45
C THR A 14 -8.26 -10.11 -17.80
N ARG A 15 -8.78 -10.66 -18.91
CA ARG A 15 -8.31 -10.33 -20.28
C ARG A 15 -9.03 -9.14 -20.94
N ARG A 16 -10.13 -8.65 -20.38
CA ARG A 16 -10.96 -7.55 -20.93
C ARG A 16 -11.11 -6.36 -19.98
N VAL A 17 -10.08 -6.05 -19.18
CA VAL A 17 -10.03 -4.80 -18.38
C VAL A 17 -9.99 -3.52 -19.26
N TYR A 18 -10.01 -3.68 -20.58
CA TYR A 18 -10.12 -2.63 -21.59
C TYR A 18 -11.42 -2.71 -22.40
N ILE A 19 -12.56 -2.97 -21.75
CA ILE A 19 -13.86 -2.83 -22.41
C ILE A 19 -14.65 -1.70 -21.76
N ASP A 20 -15.08 -0.79 -22.64
CA ASP A 20 -15.86 0.40 -22.38
C ASP A 20 -17.00 0.17 -21.38
N LYS A 21 -17.24 1.18 -20.55
CA LYS A 21 -18.33 1.26 -19.55
C LYS A 21 -19.71 0.85 -20.09
N ILE A 22 -19.90 0.85 -21.41
CA ILE A 22 -21.14 0.60 -22.14
C ILE A 22 -21.50 -0.90 -22.17
N ASP A 23 -20.53 -1.80 -22.34
CA ASP A 23 -20.83 -3.24 -22.47
C ASP A 23 -21.22 -3.90 -21.15
N LEU A 24 -20.73 -3.38 -20.02
CA LEU A 24 -21.02 -3.94 -18.70
C LEU A 24 -22.44 -3.62 -18.23
N ILE A 25 -22.97 -2.45 -18.59
CA ILE A 25 -24.36 -2.05 -18.29
C ILE A 25 -25.34 -2.93 -19.08
N ASN A 26 -25.02 -3.22 -20.35
CA ASN A 26 -25.84 -4.10 -21.18
C ASN A 26 -25.85 -5.56 -20.67
N TYR A 27 -24.74 -6.06 -20.13
CA TYR A 27 -24.69 -7.40 -19.53
C TYR A 27 -25.55 -7.53 -18.26
N ILE A 28 -25.65 -6.45 -17.47
CA ILE A 28 -26.51 -6.39 -16.28
C ILE A 28 -27.99 -6.38 -16.68
N ASN A 29 -28.33 -5.73 -17.81
CA ASN A 29 -29.71 -5.57 -18.27
C ASN A 29 -30.32 -6.88 -18.83
N ILE A 30 -29.49 -7.85 -19.23
CA ILE A 30 -29.94 -9.12 -19.84
C ILE A 30 -30.43 -10.14 -18.80
N ASN A 31 -30.19 -9.94 -17.50
CA ASN A 31 -30.52 -10.93 -16.46
C ASN A 31 -31.50 -10.40 -15.40
N SER A 32 -32.65 -9.91 -15.84
CA SER A 32 -33.80 -9.51 -15.00
C SER A 32 -34.43 -10.63 -14.15
N ILE A 33 -33.78 -11.79 -14.04
CA ILE A 33 -34.19 -12.95 -13.23
C ILE A 33 -33.12 -13.31 -12.18
N ILE A 34 -32.12 -12.45 -11.93
CA ILE A 34 -31.18 -12.69 -10.84
C ILE A 34 -31.79 -12.19 -9.53
N ASN A 35 -32.04 -13.14 -8.62
CA ASN A 35 -32.45 -12.94 -7.23
C ASN A 35 -31.79 -11.67 -6.64
N LYS A 36 -32.59 -10.70 -6.17
CA LYS A 36 -32.15 -9.36 -5.72
C LYS A 36 -30.94 -9.41 -4.76
N SER A 37 -30.85 -10.47 -3.97
CA SER A 37 -29.70 -10.77 -3.09
C SER A 37 -28.38 -10.98 -3.86
N ILE A 38 -28.41 -11.71 -4.97
CA ILE A 38 -27.24 -11.97 -5.83
C ILE A 38 -26.82 -10.69 -6.55
N TYR A 39 -27.77 -9.89 -7.05
CA TYR A 39 -27.49 -8.60 -7.69
C TYR A 39 -26.77 -7.64 -6.72
N ILE A 40 -27.26 -7.51 -5.48
CA ILE A 40 -26.61 -6.67 -4.46
C ILE A 40 -25.20 -7.17 -4.14
N LYS A 41 -24.97 -8.49 -4.08
CA LYS A 41 -23.64 -9.07 -3.87
C LYS A 41 -22.69 -8.73 -5.03
N LEU A 42 -23.13 -8.87 -6.28
CA LEU A 42 -22.35 -8.53 -7.47
C LEU A 42 -22.02 -7.04 -7.53
N LEU A 43 -23.00 -6.17 -7.24
CA LEU A 43 -22.78 -4.72 -7.22
C LEU A 43 -21.76 -4.32 -6.13
N ASN A 44 -21.85 -4.90 -4.94
CA ASN A 44 -20.88 -4.67 -3.87
C ASN A 44 -19.47 -5.16 -4.25
N TYR A 45 -19.37 -6.29 -4.95
CA TYR A 45 -18.11 -6.80 -5.47
C TYR A 45 -17.50 -5.85 -6.52
N LEU A 46 -18.31 -5.37 -7.47
CA LEU A 46 -17.91 -4.39 -8.48
C LEU A 46 -17.42 -3.08 -7.85
N ILE A 47 -18.15 -2.54 -6.87
CA ILE A 47 -17.74 -1.33 -6.13
C ILE A 47 -16.40 -1.55 -5.42
N LYS A 48 -16.19 -2.73 -4.83
CA LYS A 48 -14.93 -3.09 -4.17
C LYS A 48 -13.78 -3.15 -5.19
N MET A 49 -14.01 -3.76 -6.36
CA MET A 49 -13.05 -3.82 -7.45
C MET A 49 -12.67 -2.43 -7.98
N ILE A 50 -13.65 -1.54 -8.21
CA ILE A 50 -13.39 -0.18 -8.68
C ILE A 50 -12.53 0.59 -7.67
N LYS A 51 -12.85 0.50 -6.37
CA LYS A 51 -12.06 1.13 -5.31
C LYS A 51 -10.63 0.59 -5.24
N TYR A 52 -10.48 -0.73 -5.40
CA TYR A 52 -9.17 -1.37 -5.43
C TYR A 52 -8.34 -0.88 -6.62
N ASN A 53 -8.93 -0.86 -7.82
CA ASN A 53 -8.27 -0.38 -9.03
C ASN A 53 -7.86 1.09 -8.92
N MET A 54 -8.68 1.94 -8.28
CA MET A 54 -8.28 3.34 -8.02
C MET A 54 -7.08 3.44 -7.06
N LEU A 55 -6.99 2.57 -6.05
CA LEU A 55 -5.86 2.54 -5.13
C LEU A 55 -4.57 2.13 -5.85
N VAL A 56 -4.64 1.07 -6.65
CA VAL A 56 -3.52 0.59 -7.48
C VAL A 56 -3.07 1.69 -8.44
N TYR A 57 -4.02 2.33 -9.14
CA TYR A 57 -3.73 3.46 -10.04
C TYR A 57 -3.06 4.63 -9.31
N PHE A 58 -3.54 4.99 -8.12
CA PHE A 58 -2.95 6.04 -7.31
C PHE A 58 -1.51 5.70 -6.90
N ILE A 59 -1.26 4.45 -6.49
CA ILE A 59 0.08 3.97 -6.13
C ILE A 59 1.02 4.01 -7.33
N GLN A 60 0.58 3.51 -8.50
CA GLN A 60 1.34 3.58 -9.74
C GLN A 60 1.65 5.03 -10.12
N HIS A 61 0.68 5.94 -10.00
CA HIS A 61 0.87 7.36 -10.25
C HIS A 61 1.92 7.98 -9.33
N LEU A 62 1.90 7.63 -8.03
CA LEU A 62 2.92 8.08 -7.08
C LEU A 62 4.31 7.54 -7.44
N ILE A 63 4.41 6.24 -7.77
CA ILE A 63 5.67 5.60 -8.22
C ILE A 63 6.24 6.34 -9.43
N LEU A 64 5.42 6.57 -10.45
CA LEU A 64 5.83 7.29 -11.66
C LEU A 64 6.28 8.72 -11.35
N LYS A 65 5.55 9.45 -10.48
CA LYS A 65 5.94 10.80 -10.04
C LYS A 65 7.30 10.79 -9.35
N ARG A 66 7.56 9.80 -8.49
CA ARG A 66 8.85 9.66 -7.80
C ARG A 66 9.98 9.30 -8.75
N GLN A 67 9.76 8.35 -9.66
CA GLN A 67 10.73 7.99 -10.69
C GLN A 67 11.16 9.22 -11.53
N LYS A 68 10.19 10.07 -11.92
CA LYS A 68 10.45 11.34 -12.62
C LYS A 68 11.29 12.31 -11.79
N GLN A 69 11.00 12.46 -10.48
CA GLN A 69 11.79 13.30 -9.58
C GLN A 69 13.25 12.82 -9.43
N THR A 70 13.50 11.52 -9.63
CA THR A 70 14.80 10.88 -9.42
C THR A 70 15.59 10.62 -10.71
N ALA A 71 15.06 10.99 -11.87
CA ALA A 71 15.68 10.72 -13.18
C ALA A 71 17.10 11.34 -13.34
N ASN A 72 17.52 12.23 -12.44
CA ASN A 72 18.84 12.86 -12.42
C ASN A 72 19.91 12.10 -11.59
N GLY A 73 19.87 10.75 -11.55
CA GLY A 73 21.09 9.95 -11.36
C GLY A 73 21.53 9.60 -9.92
N LYS A 74 20.61 9.20 -9.03
CA LYS A 74 21.00 8.45 -7.82
C LYS A 74 20.31 7.09 -7.76
N ASP A 75 21.14 6.06 -7.61
CA ASP A 75 20.76 4.66 -7.68
C ASP A 75 19.56 4.33 -6.77
N LEU A 76 18.51 3.80 -7.41
CA LEU A 76 17.12 3.76 -6.96
C LEU A 76 16.76 2.55 -6.09
N LYS A 77 17.74 1.68 -5.77
CA LYS A 77 17.51 0.32 -5.28
C LYS A 77 16.67 0.24 -4.00
N PHE A 78 16.62 1.35 -3.27
CA PHE A 78 16.10 1.44 -1.91
C PHE A 78 14.99 2.48 -1.74
N ASN A 79 14.67 3.26 -2.77
CA ASN A 79 13.65 4.29 -2.67
C ASN A 79 12.26 3.66 -2.49
N HIS A 80 11.59 4.04 -1.41
CA HIS A 80 10.21 3.67 -1.16
C HIS A 80 9.45 4.87 -0.62
N MET A 81 8.17 4.90 -0.96
CA MET A 81 7.22 5.89 -0.48
C MET A 81 6.26 5.22 0.47
N CYS A 82 5.73 6.02 1.38
CA CYS A 82 4.69 5.63 2.28
C CYS A 82 3.56 6.66 2.21
N VAL A 83 2.32 6.19 2.25
CA VAL A 83 1.13 7.03 2.35
C VAL A 83 0.22 6.46 3.41
N ILE A 84 -0.29 7.32 4.30
CA ILE A 84 -1.35 6.96 5.21
C ILE A 84 -2.66 7.48 4.65
N VAL A 85 -3.63 6.59 4.48
CA VAL A 85 -4.94 6.91 3.89
C VAL A 85 -6.08 6.49 4.80
N THR A 86 -7.23 7.13 4.63
CA THR A 86 -8.49 6.65 5.22
C THR A 86 -8.96 5.37 4.51
N LYS A 87 -9.92 4.64 5.10
CA LYS A 87 -10.61 3.51 4.44
C LYS A 87 -11.21 3.85 3.06
N LYS A 88 -11.50 5.13 2.80
CA LYS A 88 -12.04 5.60 1.51
C LYS A 88 -10.94 5.92 0.49
N GLY A 89 -9.66 5.72 0.84
CA GLY A 89 -8.52 6.06 -0.02
C GLY A 89 -8.11 7.53 0.01
N VAL A 90 -8.73 8.36 0.87
CA VAL A 90 -8.32 9.77 1.02
C VAL A 90 -6.96 9.83 1.72
N PRO A 91 -5.92 10.40 1.09
CA PRO A 91 -4.59 10.50 1.68
C PRO A 91 -4.55 11.56 2.78
N LEU A 92 -3.83 11.25 3.85
CA LEU A 92 -3.68 12.12 5.03
C LEU A 92 -2.25 12.57 5.24
N SER A 93 -1.29 11.69 4.97
CA SER A 93 0.13 12.02 5.04
C SER A 93 0.92 11.17 4.07
N TYR A 94 2.11 11.65 3.73
CA TYR A 94 3.04 11.02 2.82
C TYR A 94 4.43 11.04 3.44
N GLY A 95 5.24 10.04 3.11
CA GLY A 95 6.62 9.97 3.52
C GLY A 95 7.47 9.31 2.43
N HIS A 96 8.75 9.61 2.47
CA HIS A 96 9.76 8.99 1.63
C HIS A 96 10.99 8.76 2.48
N ASN A 97 11.79 7.76 2.12
CA ASN A 97 13.02 7.53 2.84
C ASN A 97 14.08 8.59 2.50
N VAL A 98 14.79 9.03 3.53
CA VAL A 98 15.87 10.01 3.45
C VAL A 98 17.14 9.38 3.99
N TYR A 99 18.22 9.49 3.23
CA TYR A 99 19.56 9.11 3.64
C TYR A 99 20.48 10.31 3.49
N ASP A 100 20.99 10.79 4.61
CA ASP A 100 22.08 11.74 4.63
C ASP A 100 23.28 11.12 5.32
N SER A 101 24.24 10.66 4.52
CA SER A 101 25.49 10.08 5.02
C SER A 101 26.38 11.08 5.77
N LYS A 102 26.29 12.39 5.47
CA LYS A 102 27.11 13.41 6.13
C LYS A 102 26.58 13.71 7.53
N ASN A 103 25.26 13.81 7.64
CA ASN A 103 24.58 14.11 8.90
C ASN A 103 24.16 12.86 9.69
N GLN A 104 24.48 11.66 9.19
CA GLN A 104 24.07 10.36 9.74
C GLN A 104 22.56 10.20 9.93
N ILE A 105 21.75 10.91 9.13
CA ILE A 105 20.30 10.88 9.23
C ILE A 105 19.77 9.74 8.36
N THR A 106 18.98 8.85 8.97
CA THR A 106 18.29 7.76 8.28
C THR A 106 16.83 7.69 8.73
N GLU A 107 15.94 8.34 7.97
CA GLU A 107 14.49 8.32 8.23
C GLU A 107 13.83 7.41 7.18
N HIS A 108 13.02 6.46 7.65
CA HIS A 108 12.23 5.60 6.76
C HIS A 108 10.96 6.31 6.28
N ALA A 109 10.41 5.88 5.14
CA ALA A 109 9.23 6.52 4.59
C ALA A 109 8.03 6.45 5.54
N GLU A 110 7.87 5.33 6.23
CA GLU A 110 6.81 5.07 7.21
C GLU A 110 6.95 5.98 8.43
N GLU A 111 8.18 6.21 8.90
CA GLU A 111 8.48 7.10 10.02
C GLU A 111 8.09 8.54 9.68
N MET A 112 8.52 9.02 8.51
CA MET A 112 8.18 10.36 8.04
C MET A 112 6.66 10.54 7.88
N ALA A 113 5.99 9.56 7.25
CA ALA A 113 4.53 9.62 7.05
C ALA A 113 3.78 9.63 8.38
N LEU A 114 4.22 8.84 9.36
CA LEU A 114 3.60 8.80 10.69
C LEU A 114 3.84 10.10 11.44
N ARG A 115 5.07 10.62 11.44
CA ARG A 115 5.44 11.88 12.09
C ARG A 115 4.59 13.05 11.55
N ILE A 116 4.52 13.21 10.23
CA ILE A 116 3.69 14.25 9.59
C ILE A 116 2.21 14.10 9.96
N LEU A 117 1.71 12.87 10.06
CA LEU A 117 0.32 12.64 10.47
C LEU A 117 0.07 13.07 11.92
N ILE A 118 1.00 12.79 12.82
CA ILE A 118 0.92 13.16 14.24
C ILE A 118 0.98 14.67 14.39
N GLU A 119 1.95 15.33 13.75
CA GLU A 119 2.14 16.79 13.77
C GLU A 119 0.89 17.52 13.25
N ASN A 120 0.22 16.99 12.23
CA ASN A 120 -0.99 17.59 11.67
C ASN A 120 -2.29 17.16 12.36
N ARG A 121 -2.24 16.23 13.33
CA ARG A 121 -3.43 15.59 13.90
C ARG A 121 -4.32 16.57 14.65
N GLU A 122 -3.73 17.56 15.32
CA GLU A 122 -4.46 18.60 16.06
C GLU A 122 -5.43 19.38 15.17
N ARG A 123 -5.15 19.46 13.86
CA ARG A 123 -5.99 20.18 12.89
C ARG A 123 -7.07 19.34 12.21
N VAL A 124 -7.00 18.00 12.26
CA VAL A 124 -7.75 17.15 11.30
C VAL A 124 -8.69 16.12 11.96
N TYR A 125 -8.49 15.67 13.21
CA TYR A 125 -9.33 14.60 13.77
C TYR A 125 -9.58 14.62 15.30
N SER A 126 -10.86 14.70 15.70
CA SER A 126 -11.34 14.48 17.07
C SER A 126 -11.56 13.01 17.45
N LYS A 127 -11.66 12.08 16.47
CA LYS A 127 -11.93 10.66 16.69
C LYS A 127 -10.96 9.76 15.92
N LYS A 128 -10.56 8.66 16.56
CA LYS A 128 -9.60 7.66 16.08
C LYS A 128 -10.21 6.74 15.00
N LYS A 129 -10.31 7.26 13.78
CA LYS A 129 -10.81 6.53 12.60
C LYS A 129 -9.80 5.47 12.13
N PRO A 130 -10.26 4.33 11.57
CA PRO A 130 -9.37 3.30 11.03
C PRO A 130 -8.67 3.79 9.74
N LEU A 131 -7.37 3.57 9.68
CA LEU A 131 -6.47 3.99 8.61
C LEU A 131 -5.76 2.79 7.97
N TYR A 132 -5.24 3.03 6.78
CA TYR A 132 -4.43 2.10 6.00
C TYR A 132 -3.07 2.73 5.78
N LEU A 133 -2.02 1.93 5.96
CA LEU A 133 -0.66 2.28 5.59
C LEU A 133 -0.37 1.67 4.23
N ILE A 134 0.17 2.44 3.31
CA ILE A 134 0.53 1.97 1.97
C ILE A 134 2.01 2.26 1.78
N VAL A 135 2.82 1.23 1.54
CA VAL A 135 4.25 1.36 1.35
C VAL A 135 4.62 0.81 -0.01
N ALA A 136 5.17 1.61 -0.90
CA ALA A 136 5.46 1.17 -2.27
C ALA A 136 6.91 1.48 -2.63
N ARG A 137 7.63 0.47 -3.13
CA ARG A 137 8.94 0.68 -3.74
C ARG A 137 8.79 1.06 -5.20
N THR A 138 9.66 1.95 -5.67
CA THR A 138 9.66 2.38 -7.08
C THR A 138 10.13 1.30 -8.05
N ASN A 139 10.72 0.22 -7.54
CA ASN A 139 11.23 -0.91 -8.31
C ASN A 139 10.40 -2.19 -8.14
N GLY A 140 9.23 -2.12 -7.49
CA GLY A 140 8.31 -3.26 -7.34
C GLY A 140 8.72 -4.34 -6.33
N TYR A 141 9.95 -4.31 -5.82
CA TYR A 141 10.42 -5.25 -4.80
C TYR A 141 9.67 -5.10 -3.47
N ASN A 142 9.83 -6.10 -2.62
CA ASN A 142 9.23 -6.17 -1.29
C ASN A 142 9.48 -4.90 -0.47
N SER A 143 8.41 -4.17 -0.15
CA SER A 143 8.44 -2.96 0.68
C SER A 143 7.79 -3.16 2.05
N LYS A 144 7.71 -4.40 2.53
CA LYS A 144 7.21 -4.73 3.87
C LYS A 144 7.89 -3.83 4.91
N PRO A 145 7.12 -3.14 5.76
CA PRO A 145 7.68 -2.32 6.81
C PRO A 145 8.59 -3.13 7.73
N CYS A 146 9.72 -2.55 8.10
CA CYS A 146 10.64 -3.21 9.02
C CYS A 146 10.16 -3.16 10.48
N SER A 147 10.74 -3.99 11.33
CA SER A 147 10.41 -4.07 12.75
C SER A 147 10.48 -2.71 13.46
N ARG A 148 11.44 -1.85 13.10
CA ARG A 148 11.55 -0.47 13.62
C ARG A 148 10.31 0.37 13.30
N CYS A 149 9.85 0.35 12.05
CA CYS A 149 8.67 1.10 11.62
C CYS A 149 7.39 0.54 12.24
N LEU A 150 7.27 -0.79 12.30
CA LEU A 150 6.16 -1.50 12.93
C LEU A 150 6.04 -1.14 14.42
N ALA A 151 7.14 -1.18 15.17
CA ALA A 151 7.18 -0.78 16.57
C ALA A 151 6.81 0.71 16.78
N LEU A 152 7.23 1.59 15.85
CA LEU A 152 6.86 3.00 15.89
C LEU A 152 5.34 3.20 15.70
N ILE A 153 4.75 2.47 14.74
CA ILE A 153 3.29 2.48 14.52
C ILE A 153 2.55 1.99 15.77
N GLU A 154 3.04 0.93 16.40
CA GLU A 154 2.46 0.40 17.64
C GLU A 154 2.60 1.38 18.82
N LYS A 155 3.76 2.01 18.99
CA LYS A 155 3.99 3.05 20.00
C LYS A 155 2.95 4.16 19.91
N HIS A 156 2.61 4.56 18.68
CA HIS A 156 1.60 5.59 18.42
C HIS A 156 0.19 5.02 18.21
N SER A 157 -0.04 3.74 18.51
CA SER A 157 -1.34 3.10 18.35
C SER A 157 -2.41 3.71 19.23
N HIS A 158 -2.07 4.38 20.34
CA HIS A 158 -3.02 5.09 21.20
C HIS A 158 -3.65 6.30 20.49
N ILE A 159 -2.87 7.02 19.67
CA ILE A 159 -3.32 8.17 18.88
C ILE A 159 -3.79 7.80 17.47
N ILE A 160 -3.14 6.85 16.81
CA ILE A 160 -3.38 6.50 15.41
C ILE A 160 -3.89 5.06 15.32
N ASN A 161 -4.81 4.77 14.38
CA ASN A 161 -5.43 3.45 14.24
C ASN A 161 -5.18 2.89 12.84
N ILE A 162 -3.94 2.55 12.55
CA ILE A 162 -3.57 1.80 11.35
C ILE A 162 -4.02 0.36 11.55
N ARG A 163 -4.92 -0.13 10.69
CA ARG A 163 -5.44 -1.51 10.76
C ARG A 163 -4.84 -2.44 9.72
N HIS A 164 -4.53 -1.89 8.56
CA HIS A 164 -4.07 -2.63 7.40
C HIS A 164 -2.81 -1.97 6.85
N VAL A 165 -1.90 -2.80 6.38
CA VAL A 165 -0.68 -2.40 5.69
C VAL A 165 -0.71 -3.03 4.31
N CYS A 166 -0.69 -2.18 3.29
CA CYS A 166 -0.52 -2.57 1.91
C CYS A 166 0.92 -2.28 1.51
N TYR A 167 1.63 -3.25 0.95
CA TYR A 167 3.03 -3.09 0.58
C TYR A 167 3.34 -3.80 -0.74
N SER A 168 4.31 -3.30 -1.49
CA SER A 168 4.73 -3.97 -2.73
C SER A 168 5.40 -5.30 -2.42
N HIS A 169 5.13 -6.31 -3.26
CA HIS A 169 5.67 -7.65 -3.11
C HIS A 169 5.79 -8.30 -4.49
N GLU A 170 6.97 -8.81 -4.83
CA GLU A 170 7.27 -9.36 -6.16
C GLU A 170 6.45 -10.59 -6.55
N GLU A 171 5.91 -11.34 -5.58
CA GLU A 171 5.11 -12.54 -5.83
C GLU A 171 3.61 -12.25 -6.09
N GLU A 172 3.15 -11.02 -5.85
CA GLU A 172 1.74 -10.65 -6.06
C GLU A 172 1.50 -10.21 -7.50
N LEU A 173 0.41 -10.67 -8.11
CA LEU A 173 0.10 -10.41 -9.53
C LEU A 173 -0.07 -8.91 -9.85
N ASP A 174 -0.59 -8.13 -8.92
CA ASP A 174 -0.74 -6.68 -9.02
C ASP A 174 0.41 -5.91 -8.32
N GLY A 175 1.40 -6.65 -7.83
CA GLY A 175 2.57 -6.14 -7.14
C GLY A 175 2.28 -5.57 -5.75
N LEU A 176 1.11 -5.81 -5.15
CA LEU A 176 0.72 -5.30 -3.83
C LEU A 176 0.12 -6.38 -2.93
N LYS A 177 0.78 -6.63 -1.80
CA LYS A 177 0.26 -7.46 -0.72
C LYS A 177 -0.46 -6.61 0.32
N THR A 178 -1.54 -7.12 0.91
CA THR A 178 -2.25 -6.42 2.00
C THR A 178 -2.43 -7.32 3.21
N ASP A 179 -1.84 -6.92 4.33
CA ASP A 179 -1.93 -7.65 5.59
C ASP A 179 -2.59 -6.80 6.69
N LYS A 180 -3.15 -7.47 7.70
CA LYS A 180 -3.54 -6.80 8.94
C LYS A 180 -2.28 -6.44 9.72
N LEU A 181 -2.24 -5.24 10.30
CA LEU A 181 -1.09 -4.79 11.09
C LEU A 181 -0.71 -5.82 12.16
N LYS A 182 -1.70 -6.35 12.89
CA LYS A 182 -1.48 -7.34 13.95
C LYS A 182 -0.71 -8.58 13.46
N ASN A 183 -0.98 -9.07 12.25
CA ASN A 183 -0.30 -10.24 11.71
C ASN A 183 1.18 -9.94 11.46
N LEU A 184 1.46 -8.76 10.90
CA LEU A 184 2.83 -8.30 10.64
C LEU A 184 3.67 -8.12 11.92
N MET A 185 3.02 -7.82 13.05
CA MET A 185 3.70 -7.67 14.35
C MET A 185 4.04 -9.02 15.00
N THR A 186 3.32 -10.08 14.66
CA THR A 186 3.51 -11.42 15.23
C THR A 186 4.45 -12.31 14.41
N GLU A 187 4.74 -11.91 13.17
CA GLU A 187 5.70 -12.59 12.30
C GLU A 187 7.14 -12.31 12.73
N ASP A 188 8.07 -13.15 12.28
CA ASP A 188 9.50 -12.94 12.52
C ASP A 188 9.94 -11.53 12.09
N PRO A 189 10.73 -10.83 12.92
CA PRO A 189 11.04 -9.43 12.71
C PRO A 189 11.85 -9.23 11.43
N PHE A 190 11.22 -8.60 10.44
CA PHE A 190 11.90 -8.18 9.22
C PHE A 190 12.87 -7.03 9.53
N ILE A 191 14.17 -7.33 9.51
CA ILE A 191 15.24 -6.33 9.67
C ILE A 191 15.60 -5.77 8.31
N SER A 192 15.31 -4.48 8.11
CA SER A 192 15.65 -3.79 6.87
C SER A 192 17.16 -3.83 6.61
N SER A 193 17.53 -3.79 5.33
CA SER A 193 18.93 -3.63 4.92
C SER A 193 19.57 -2.34 5.45
N TYR A 194 18.77 -1.32 5.79
CA TYR A 194 19.24 -0.03 6.30
C TYR A 194 19.73 -0.13 7.74
N THR A 195 18.98 -0.85 8.58
CA THR A 195 19.30 -1.05 9.99
C THR A 195 20.61 -1.84 10.13
N ARG A 196 20.85 -2.82 9.24
CA ARG A 196 22.11 -3.60 9.19
C ARG A 196 23.34 -2.75 8.84
N LYS A 197 23.23 -1.81 7.89
CA LYS A 197 24.36 -0.97 7.46
C LYS A 197 24.79 0.05 8.53
N PHE A 198 23.84 0.62 9.27
CA PHE A 198 24.13 1.55 10.37
C PHE A 198 24.82 0.86 11.55
N CYS A 199 24.39 -0.35 11.90
CA CYS A 199 25.09 -1.16 12.91
C CYS A 199 26.50 -1.58 12.46
N ALA A 200 26.72 -1.81 11.17
CA ALA A 200 28.03 -2.16 10.63
C ALA A 200 28.99 -0.96 10.58
N SER A 201 28.51 0.26 10.29
CA SER A 201 29.35 1.47 10.28
C SER A 201 29.80 1.89 11.67
N MET A 202 28.93 1.77 12.69
CA MET A 202 29.30 2.03 14.10
C MET A 202 30.36 1.07 14.67
N ARG A 203 30.45 -0.16 14.13
CA ARG A 203 31.49 -1.11 14.53
C ARG A 203 32.86 -0.79 13.92
N LYS A 204 32.90 -0.03 12.81
CA LYS A 204 34.15 0.36 12.14
C LYS A 204 34.74 1.67 12.67
N SER A 205 33.95 2.53 13.31
CA SER A 205 34.44 3.77 13.94
C SER A 205 34.99 3.59 15.36
N LYS A 206 35.09 2.34 15.86
CA LYS A 206 35.68 1.98 17.15
C LYS A 206 37.02 1.23 17.02
N LYS A 207 37.65 1.27 15.85
CA LYS A 207 39.00 0.77 15.62
C LYS A 207 39.93 1.91 15.23
#